data_AF-A0A7W1SYJ4-F1
#
_entry.id   AF-A0A7W1SYJ4-F1
#
_cell.length_a   1.000
_cell.length_b   1.000
_cell.length_c   1.000
_cell.angle_alpha   90.00
_cell.angle_beta   90.00
_cell.angle_gamma   90.00
#
_symmetry.space_group_name_H-M   'P 1'
#
loop_
_entity.id
_entity.type
_entity.pdbx_description
1 polymer ?
#
loop_
_entity_poly.entity_id
_entity_poly.type
_entity_poly.pdbx_seq_one_letter_code
_entity_poly.pdbx_strand_id
1 'polypeptide(L)'
;MEWPRLLAYITGKVDNELLVRNEYLAAENRILRAKIKGRLQLLEGEKQTLAEIAHQLGRKALAEVALAAEPDTILGWFRKLVARKFEANVFSSRRTWD
;
A
#
# COMPACT_ATOMS: atom_id res chain seq x y z
N MET A 1 -32.58 11.75 19.35
CA MET A 1 -31.63 10.63 19.20
C MET A 1 -30.28 11.24 18.85
N GLU A 2 -29.35 11.34 19.80
CA GLU A 2 -28.06 12.05 19.63
C GLU A 2 -26.95 11.20 18.99
N TRP A 3 -27.18 9.89 18.82
CA TRP A 3 -26.16 8.96 18.31
C TRP A 3 -25.63 9.28 16.90
N PRO A 4 -26.41 9.82 15.93
CA PRO A 4 -25.85 10.17 14.61
C PRO A 4 -24.86 11.33 14.68
N ARG A 5 -25.09 12.30 15.59
CA ARG A 5 -24.20 13.44 15.81
C ARG A 5 -22.90 13.02 16.47
N LEU A 6 -23.00 12.12 17.46
CA LEU A 6 -21.84 11.55 18.13
C LEU A 6 -20.96 10.76 17.15
N LEU A 7 -21.57 9.94 16.29
CA LEU A 7 -20.84 9.22 15.23
C LEU A 7 -20.18 10.18 14.25
N ALA A 8 -20.91 11.17 13.73
CA ALA A 8 -20.35 12.16 12.81
C ALA A 8 -19.17 12.92 13.41
N TYR A 9 -19.24 13.26 14.70
CA TYR A 9 -18.14 13.90 15.41
C TYR A 9 -16.91 12.99 15.57
N ILE A 10 -17.12 11.73 15.96
CA ILE A 10 -16.03 10.76 16.13
C ILE A 10 -15.37 10.47 14.78
N THR A 11 -16.17 10.16 13.75
CA THR A 11 -15.67 9.91 12.39
C THR A 11 -14.93 11.13 11.85
N GLY A 12 -15.51 12.33 11.95
CA GLY A 12 -14.85 13.56 11.48
C GLY A 12 -13.55 13.86 12.22
N LYS A 13 -13.47 13.58 13.53
CA LYS A 13 -12.23 13.77 14.30
C LYS A 13 -11.15 12.77 13.88
N VAL A 14 -11.50 11.50 13.74
CA VAL A 14 -10.58 10.43 13.31
C VAL A 14 -10.08 10.70 11.88
N ASP A 15 -10.97 11.09 10.97
CA ASP A 15 -10.61 11.41 9.58
C ASP A 15 -9.62 12.58 9.52
N ASN A 16 -9.85 13.63 10.31
CA ASN A 16 -8.94 14.77 10.36
C ASN A 16 -7.57 14.41 10.96
N GLU A 17 -7.54 13.61 12.02
CA GLU A 17 -6.28 13.14 12.62
C GLU A 17 -5.48 12.26 11.64
N LEU A 18 -6.16 11.34 10.94
CA LEU A 18 -5.56 10.51 9.92
C LEU A 18 -5.07 11.33 8.72
N LEU A 19 -5.82 12.35 8.30
CA LEU A 19 -5.43 13.27 7.24
C LEU A 19 -4.13 13.99 7.58
N VAL A 20 -4.05 14.63 8.75
CA VAL A 20 -2.84 15.36 9.19
C VAL A 20 -1.64 14.43 9.30
N ARG A 21 -1.82 13.22 9.84
CA ARG A 21 -0.74 12.24 9.93
C ARG A 21 -0.26 11.78 8.54
N ASN A 22 -1.18 11.60 7.60
CA ASN A 22 -0.83 11.23 6.23
C ASN A 22 -0.06 12.35 5.53
N GLU A 23 -0.50 13.61 5.66
CA GLU A 23 0.19 14.78 5.12
C GLU A 23 1.62 14.91 5.66
N TYR A 24 1.81 14.72 6.97
CA TYR A 24 3.13 14.69 7.60
C TYR A 24 4.01 13.59 7.00
N LEU A 25 3.53 12.35 6.94
CA LEU A 25 4.29 11.22 6.40
C LEU A 25 4.59 11.39 4.91
N ALA A 26 3.67 11.99 4.13
CA ALA A 26 3.91 12.30 2.73
C ALA A 26 5.01 13.35 2.57
N ALA A 27 5.01 14.41 3.39
CA ALA A 27 6.06 15.42 3.40
C ALA A 27 7.41 14.81 3.80
N GLU A 28 7.45 13.99 4.85
CA GLU A 28 8.65 13.29 5.29
C GLU A 28 9.20 12.37 4.19
N ASN A 29 8.34 11.55 3.57
CA ASN A 29 8.73 10.69 2.45
C ASN A 29 9.27 11.48 1.25
N ARG A 30 8.74 12.68 0.95
CA ARG A 30 9.30 13.58 -0.09
C ARG A 30 10.71 14.04 0.27
N ILE A 31 10.92 14.46 1.53
CA ILE A 31 12.24 14.90 2.01
C ILE A 31 13.23 13.75 1.97
N LEU A 32 12.86 12.56 2.45
CA LEU A 32 13.70 11.37 2.42
C LEU A 32 14.03 10.97 0.99
N ARG A 33 13.05 10.97 0.09
CA ARG A 33 13.27 10.64 -1.33
C ARG A 33 14.24 11.61 -1.99
N ALA A 34 14.15 12.91 -1.68
CA ALA A 34 15.07 13.93 -2.19
C ALA A 34 16.53 13.73 -1.70
N LYS A 35 16.73 13.12 -0.53
CA LYS A 35 18.07 12.80 0.01
C LYS A 35 18.69 11.56 -0.64
N ILE A 36 17.90 10.66 -1.20
CA ILE A 36 18.38 9.43 -1.83
C ILE A 36 18.87 9.74 -3.24
N LYS A 37 20.17 9.56 -3.49
CA LYS A 37 20.75 9.69 -4.83
C LYS A 37 20.48 8.41 -5.63
N GLY A 38 19.67 8.53 -6.68
CA GLY A 38 19.41 7.43 -7.63
C GLY A 38 18.15 6.61 -7.36
N ARG A 39 18.11 5.40 -7.92
CA ARG A 39 16.96 4.49 -7.80
C ARG A 39 16.95 3.82 -6.43
N LEU A 40 15.79 3.81 -5.77
CA LEU A 40 15.58 3.07 -4.53
C LEU A 40 15.62 1.57 -4.87
N GLN A 41 16.61 0.84 -4.35
CA GLN A 41 16.67 -0.61 -4.50
C GLN A 41 15.82 -1.25 -3.41
N LEU A 42 14.60 -1.62 -3.77
CA LEU A 42 13.69 -2.35 -2.88
C LEU A 42 13.98 -3.85 -2.95
N LEU A 43 14.12 -4.47 -1.78
CA LEU A 43 14.14 -5.90 -1.59
C LEU A 43 12.76 -6.49 -1.91
N GLU A 44 12.73 -7.79 -2.20
CA GLU A 44 11.47 -8.46 -2.58
C GLU A 44 10.42 -8.41 -1.45
N GLY A 45 10.86 -8.53 -0.19
CA GLY A 45 9.97 -8.37 0.97
C GLY A 45 9.37 -6.96 1.09
N GLU A 46 10.17 -5.93 0.83
CA GLU A 46 9.70 -4.53 0.86
C GLU A 46 8.69 -4.26 -0.27
N LYS A 47 8.94 -4.80 -1.47
CA LYS A 47 8.00 -4.72 -2.60
C LYS A 47 6.69 -5.43 -2.28
N GLN A 48 6.73 -6.59 -1.62
CA GLN A 48 5.54 -7.32 -1.19
C GLN A 48 4.70 -6.48 -0.21
N THR A 49 5.31 -5.93 0.83
CA THR A 49 4.60 -5.08 1.80
C THR A 49 3.97 -3.87 1.12
N LEU A 50 4.70 -3.19 0.24
CA LEU A 50 4.17 -2.04 -0.51
C LEU A 50 3.02 -2.45 -1.44
N ALA A 51 3.12 -3.60 -2.09
CA ALA A 51 2.12 -4.10 -3.02
C ALA A 51 0.79 -4.46 -2.33
N GLU A 52 0.85 -5.10 -1.16
CA GLU A 52 -0.33 -5.48 -0.37
C GLU A 52 -1.09 -4.25 0.11
N ILE A 53 -0.38 -3.26 0.65
CA ILE A 53 -0.96 -2.00 1.13
C ILE A 53 -1.49 -1.17 -0.06
N ALA A 54 -0.75 -1.11 -1.17
CA ALA A 54 -1.16 -0.41 -2.39
C ALA A 54 -2.49 -0.91 -2.96
N HIS A 55 -2.73 -2.23 -2.89
CA HIS A 55 -4.00 -2.80 -3.34
C HIS A 55 -5.18 -2.31 -2.50
N GLN A 56 -5.00 -2.16 -1.19
CA GLN A 56 -6.03 -1.65 -0.26
C GLN A 56 -6.29 -0.15 -0.44
N LEU A 57 -5.25 0.66 -0.64
CA LEU A 57 -5.38 2.10 -0.88
C LEU A 57 -6.04 2.45 -2.22
N GLY A 58 -5.84 1.61 -3.23
CA GLY A 58 -6.31 1.86 -4.59
C GLY A 58 -5.50 2.95 -5.31
N ARG A 59 -5.68 3.03 -6.64
CA ARG A 59 -4.79 3.80 -7.53
C ARG A 59 -4.76 5.30 -7.24
N LYS A 60 -5.89 5.91 -6.89
CA LYS A 60 -6.00 7.37 -6.68
C LYS A 60 -5.22 7.82 -5.44
N ALA A 61 -5.51 7.22 -4.29
CA ALA A 61 -4.81 7.54 -3.05
C ALA A 61 -3.32 7.16 -3.14
N LEU A 62 -3.00 6.05 -3.83
CA LEU A 62 -1.61 5.66 -4.06
C LEU A 62 -0.84 6.70 -4.89
N ALA A 63 -1.46 7.35 -5.87
CA ALA A 63 -0.80 8.37 -6.70
C ALA A 63 -0.37 9.62 -5.89
N GLU A 64 -1.05 9.90 -4.78
CA GLU A 64 -0.74 11.04 -3.93
C GLU A 64 0.47 10.77 -3.01
N VAL A 65 0.67 9.50 -2.62
CA VAL A 65 1.65 9.09 -1.60
C VAL A 65 2.83 8.29 -2.16
N ALA A 66 2.73 7.70 -3.35
CA ALA A 66 3.76 6.83 -3.92
C ALA A 66 4.96 7.64 -4.45
N LEU A 67 6.10 7.52 -3.78
CA LEU A 67 7.36 8.18 -4.17
C LEU A 67 8.49 7.18 -4.45
N ALA A 68 8.31 5.92 -4.02
CA ALA A 68 9.28 4.85 -4.21
C ALA A 68 9.29 4.32 -5.65
N ALA A 69 8.11 4.17 -6.24
CA ALA A 69 7.91 3.74 -7.63
C ALA A 69 6.56 4.27 -8.14
N GLU A 70 6.35 4.22 -9.45
CA GLU A 70 5.09 4.60 -10.07
C GLU A 70 3.94 3.73 -9.54
N PRO A 71 2.74 4.29 -9.25
CA PRO A 71 1.60 3.53 -8.72
C PRO A 71 1.29 2.26 -9.52
N ASP A 72 1.36 2.33 -10.85
CA ASP A 72 1.10 1.19 -11.72
C ASP A 72 2.16 0.08 -11.61
N THR A 73 3.40 0.46 -11.31
CA THR A 73 4.49 -0.48 -11.04
C THR A 73 4.25 -1.23 -9.74
N ILE A 74 3.83 -0.53 -8.68
CA ILE A 74 3.55 -1.14 -7.37
C ILE A 74 2.33 -2.08 -7.46
N LEU A 75 1.27 -1.65 -8.15
CA LEU A 75 0.12 -2.53 -8.44
C LEU A 75 0.51 -3.71 -9.35
N GLY A 76 1.50 -3.52 -10.22
CA GLY A 76 2.11 -4.60 -10.99
C GLY A 76 2.79 -5.65 -10.11
N TRP A 77 3.48 -5.23 -9.04
CA TRP A 77 4.03 -6.17 -8.05
C TRP A 77 2.94 -6.96 -7.35
N PHE A 78 1.82 -6.34 -7.00
CA PHE A 78 0.68 -7.04 -6.41
C PHE A 78 0.14 -8.14 -7.33
N ARG A 79 -0.03 -7.85 -8.63
CA ARG A 79 -0.46 -8.87 -9.61
C ARG A 79 0.52 -10.05 -9.69
N LYS A 80 1.83 -9.77 -9.67
CA LYS A 80 2.87 -10.81 -9.66
C LYS A 80 2.83 -11.65 -8.38
N LEU A 81 2.62 -11.01 -7.23
CA LEU A 81 2.49 -11.68 -5.95
C LEU A 81 1.28 -12.64 -5.93
N VAL A 82 0.14 -12.18 -6.44
CA VAL A 82 -1.06 -13.01 -6.58
C VAL A 82 -0.81 -14.20 -7.50
N ALA A 83 -0.19 -13.99 -8.66
CA ALA A 83 0.16 -15.08 -9.60
C ALA A 83 1.05 -16.15 -8.94
N ARG A 84 2.11 -15.73 -8.25
CA ARG A 84 3.01 -16.65 -7.52
C ARG A 84 2.29 -17.50 -6.47
N LYS A 85 1.33 -16.92 -5.76
CA LYS A 85 0.52 -17.64 -4.77
C LYS A 85 -0.32 -18.74 -5.43
N PHE A 86 -0.90 -18.46 -6.60
CA PHE A 86 -1.68 -19.44 -7.34
C PHE A 86 -0.80 -20.53 -7.96
N GLU A 87 0.36 -20.19 -8.52
CA GLU A 87 1.32 -21.18 -9.05
C GLU A 87 1.81 -22.14 -7.97
N ALA A 88 2.13 -21.64 -6.77
CA ALA A 88 2.52 -22.47 -5.63
C ALA A 88 1.41 -23.44 -5.22
N ASN A 89 0.14 -23.01 -5.28
CA ASN A 89 -1.02 -23.85 -4.96
C ASN A 89 -1.27 -24.93 -6.03
N VAL A 90 -1.04 -24.61 -7.31
CA VAL A 90 -1.11 -25.61 -8.40
C VAL A 90 -0.02 -26.67 -8.22
N PHE A 91 1.19 -26.25 -7.82
CA PHE A 91 2.31 -27.17 -7.59
C PHE A 91 2.14 -28.03 -6.34
N SER A 92 1.59 -27.49 -5.25
CA SER A 92 1.29 -28.29 -4.05
C SER A 92 0.19 -29.32 -4.31
N SER A 93 -0.84 -28.96 -5.08
CA SER A 93 -1.95 -29.86 -5.40
C SER A 93 -1.52 -31.01 -6.30
N ARG A 94 -0.61 -30.81 -7.27
CA ARG A 94 -0.09 -31.90 -8.12
C ARG A 94 0.72 -32.95 -7.36
N ARG A 95 1.44 -32.55 -6.31
CA ARG A 95 2.30 -33.45 -5.52
C ARG A 95 1.53 -34.37 -4.57
N THR A 96 0.22 -34.18 -4.39
CA THR A 96 -0.63 -34.99 -3.51
C THR A 96 -1.47 -36.04 -4.26
N TRP A 97 -1.32 -36.15 -5.59
CA TRP A 97 -2.00 -37.14 -6.43
C TRP A 97 -1.04 -38.14 -7.11
N ASP A 98 0.26 -38.05 -6.80
CA ASP A 98 1.28 -39.07 -7.11
C ASP A 98 1.53 -39.94 -5.87
#